data_AF-A0A5R9G2K7-F1
#
_entry.id   AF-A0A5R9G2K7-F1
#
_cell.length_a   1.000
_cell.length_b   1.000
_cell.length_c   1.000
_cell.angle_alpha   90.00
_cell.angle_beta   90.00
_cell.angle_gamma   90.00
#
_symmetry.space_group_name_H-M   'P 1'
#
loop_
_entity.id
_entity.type
_entity.pdbx_description
1 polymer ?
#
loop_
_entity_poly.entity_id
_entity_poly.type
_entity_poly.pdbx_seq_one_letter_code
_entity_poly.pdbx_strand_id
1 'polypeptide(L)'
;MPQERPFFVIGQWSGPDVEVWAALEAPVDAAERSDALEECSLDAEDAFGSVEVVFAVSAAEAEAAARREAVETAKRIGRGMNSTARGAAQRSRGAEVGSHRRVLHYYR
;
A
#
# COMPACT_ATOMS: atom_id res chain seq x y z
N MET A 1 -4.14 29.11 1.62
CA MET A 1 -4.23 27.74 2.17
C MET A 1 -3.51 26.82 1.22
N PRO A 2 -2.55 25.99 1.67
CA PRO A 2 -2.00 24.94 0.83
C PRO A 2 -3.13 23.98 0.43
N GLN A 3 -3.16 23.56 -0.83
CA GLN A 3 -4.17 22.64 -1.36
C GLN A 3 -3.55 21.25 -1.50
N GLU A 4 -4.31 20.23 -1.15
CA GLU A 4 -3.89 18.84 -1.32
C GLU A 4 -3.82 18.49 -2.82
N ARG A 5 -2.77 17.76 -3.20
CA ARG A 5 -2.50 17.30 -4.56
C ARG A 5 -2.11 15.83 -4.52
N PRO A 6 -2.35 15.08 -5.60
CA PRO A 6 -1.97 13.68 -5.65
C PRO A 6 -0.44 13.55 -5.78
N PHE A 7 0.12 12.57 -5.09
CA PHE A 7 1.50 12.16 -5.18
C PHE A 7 1.56 10.66 -5.40
N PHE A 8 2.49 10.21 -6.25
CA PHE A 8 2.90 8.82 -6.33
C PHE A 8 3.98 8.59 -5.29
N VAL A 9 3.73 7.67 -4.36
CA VAL A 9 4.71 7.20 -3.39
C VAL A 9 5.17 5.82 -3.82
N ILE A 10 6.46 5.72 -4.14
CA ILE A 10 7.10 4.49 -4.62
C ILE A 10 7.96 3.94 -3.49
N GLY A 11 7.76 2.69 -3.14
CA GLY A 11 8.51 2.04 -2.07
C GLY A 11 8.24 0.55 -1.97
N GLN A 12 8.91 -0.09 -1.03
CA GLN A 12 8.80 -1.53 -0.79
C GLN A 12 8.42 -1.80 0.67
N TRP A 13 7.54 -2.79 0.88
CA TRP A 13 7.23 -3.27 2.23
C TRP A 13 8.46 -3.84 2.93
N SER A 14 8.76 -3.32 4.12
CA SER A 14 9.86 -3.76 4.99
C SER A 14 9.30 -4.14 6.36
N GLY A 15 8.76 -5.36 6.45
CA GLY A 15 8.10 -5.85 7.66
C GLY A 15 6.83 -5.05 7.98
N PRO A 16 6.75 -4.36 9.14
CA PRO A 16 5.58 -3.58 9.52
C PRO A 16 5.57 -2.14 8.96
N ASP A 17 6.56 -1.76 8.16
CA ASP A 17 6.70 -0.42 7.58
C ASP A 17 6.91 -0.51 6.06
N VAL A 18 6.98 0.64 5.39
CA VAL A 18 7.38 0.77 3.98
C VAL A 18 8.67 1.57 3.89
N GLU A 19 9.63 1.02 3.17
CA GLU A 19 10.81 1.77 2.73
C GLU A 19 10.43 2.57 1.49
N VAL A 20 10.36 3.89 1.62
CA VAL A 20 10.03 4.80 0.51
C VAL A 20 11.29 5.16 -0.25
N TRP A 21 11.25 4.98 -1.57
CA TRP A 21 12.34 5.35 -2.48
C TRP A 21 12.10 6.72 -3.12
N ALA A 22 10.84 7.03 -3.44
CA ALA A 22 10.48 8.30 -4.07
C ALA A 22 9.04 8.72 -3.73
N ALA A 23 8.83 10.04 -3.69
CA ALA A 23 7.51 10.65 -3.67
C ALA A 23 7.46 11.75 -4.75
N LEU A 24 6.63 11.57 -5.76
CA LEU A 24 6.56 12.41 -6.96
C LEU A 24 5.17 13.02 -7.09
N GLU A 25 5.06 14.29 -7.50
CA GLU A 25 3.75 14.89 -7.77
C GLU A 25 3.10 14.18 -8.97
N ALA A 26 1.89 13.69 -8.77
CA ALA A 26 1.15 12.97 -9.80
C ALA A 26 0.29 13.95 -10.63
N PRO A 27 -0.11 13.57 -11.85
CA PRO A 27 -1.07 14.36 -12.61
C PRO A 27 -2.36 14.61 -11.83
N VAL A 28 -2.89 15.83 -11.97
CA VAL A 28 -4.15 16.23 -11.33
C VAL A 28 -5.34 15.61 -12.06
N ASP A 29 -5.26 15.55 -13.39
CA ASP A 29 -6.24 14.87 -14.23
C ASP A 29 -6.29 13.37 -13.91
N ALA A 30 -7.50 12.82 -13.82
CA ALA A 30 -7.70 11.44 -13.38
C ALA A 30 -7.30 10.42 -14.45
N ALA A 31 -7.48 10.73 -15.74
CA ALA A 31 -7.11 9.84 -16.82
C ALA A 31 -5.58 9.81 -16.97
N GLU A 32 -4.95 10.98 -17.02
CA GLU A 32 -3.47 11.08 -17.06
C GLU A 32 -2.82 10.44 -15.84
N ARG A 33 -3.42 10.59 -14.65
CA ARG A 33 -2.92 9.94 -13.44
C ARG A 33 -3.06 8.43 -13.50
N SER A 34 -4.12 7.90 -14.09
CA SER A 34 -4.29 6.46 -14.24
C SER A 34 -3.23 5.88 -15.16
N ASP A 35 -2.98 6.53 -16.30
CA ASP A 35 -1.97 6.08 -17.26
C ASP A 35 -0.56 6.14 -16.64
N ALA A 36 -0.24 7.24 -15.96
CA ALA A 36 1.05 7.39 -15.27
C ALA A 36 1.22 6.42 -14.09
N LEU A 37 0.13 6.09 -13.39
CA LEU A 37 0.16 5.10 -12.32
C LEU A 37 0.46 3.70 -12.87
N GLU A 38 -0.14 3.32 -14.00
CA GLU A 38 0.11 2.03 -14.64
C GLU A 38 1.59 1.90 -15.03
N GLU A 39 2.17 2.91 -15.67
CA GLU A 39 3.58 2.95 -16.03
C GLU A 39 4.48 2.84 -14.78
N CYS A 40 4.25 3.68 -13.78
CA CYS A 40 5.04 3.66 -12.54
C CYS A 40 4.91 2.33 -11.79
N SER A 41 3.73 1.69 -11.85
CA SER A 41 3.49 0.40 -11.20
C SER A 41 4.29 -0.72 -11.86
N LEU A 42 4.39 -0.72 -13.19
CA LEU A 42 5.20 -1.69 -13.92
C LEU A 42 6.69 -1.56 -13.56
N ASP A 43 7.20 -0.32 -13.51
CA ASP A 43 8.59 -0.05 -13.13
C ASP A 43 8.87 -0.42 -11.67
N ALA A 44 7.93 -0.12 -10.77
CA ALA A 44 8.05 -0.50 -9.37
C ALA A 44 8.00 -2.02 -9.20
N GLU A 45 7.11 -2.74 -9.89
CA GLU A 45 7.03 -4.20 -9.82
C GLU A 45 8.34 -4.88 -10.26
N ASP A 46 9.01 -4.38 -11.32
CA ASP A 46 10.31 -4.89 -11.76
C ASP A 46 11.40 -4.70 -10.67
N ALA A 47 11.31 -3.59 -9.92
CA ALA A 47 12.17 -3.31 -8.78
C ALA A 47 11.72 -3.96 -7.46
N PHE A 48 10.70 -4.83 -7.46
CA PHE A 48 10.07 -5.42 -6.25
C PHE A 48 9.44 -4.39 -5.30
N GLY A 49 9.12 -3.20 -5.80
CA GLY A 49 8.39 -2.15 -5.10
C GLY A 49 6.89 -2.16 -5.39
N SER A 50 6.23 -1.12 -4.91
CA SER A 50 4.82 -0.80 -5.09
C SER A 50 4.64 0.71 -5.21
N VAL A 51 3.59 1.14 -5.90
CA VAL A 51 3.22 2.55 -6.03
C VAL A 51 1.87 2.79 -5.38
N GLU A 52 1.80 3.78 -4.51
CA GLU A 52 0.58 4.22 -3.84
C GLU A 52 0.27 5.67 -4.21
N VAL A 53 -1.02 5.99 -4.37
CA VAL A 53 -1.47 7.37 -4.63
C VAL A 53 -1.89 8.02 -3.32
N VAL A 54 -1.20 9.09 -2.92
CA VAL A 54 -1.47 9.81 -1.67
C VAL A 54 -1.78 11.27 -1.96
N PHE A 55 -2.87 11.79 -1.41
CA PHE A 55 -3.18 13.22 -1.47
C PHE A 55 -2.55 13.92 -0.28
N ALA A 56 -1.71 14.93 -0.54
CA ALA A 56 -0.99 15.68 0.50
C ALA A 56 -0.69 17.10 0.05
N VAL A 57 -0.24 17.97 0.95
CA VAL A 57 0.20 19.33 0.56
C VAL A 57 1.67 19.39 0.11
N SER A 58 2.42 18.30 0.32
CA SER A 58 3.82 18.17 -0.08
C SER A 58 4.25 16.70 -0.18
N ALA A 59 5.34 16.44 -0.91
CA ALA A 59 5.92 15.10 -1.03
C ALA A 59 6.36 14.51 0.34
N ALA A 60 6.86 15.34 1.25
CA ALA A 60 7.26 14.90 2.59
C ALA A 60 6.04 14.46 3.44
N GLU A 61 4.91 15.16 3.29
CA GLU A 61 3.66 14.73 3.92
C GLU A 61 3.10 13.46 3.28
N ALA A 62 3.21 13.32 1.96
CA ALA A 62 2.79 12.10 1.25
C ALA A 62 3.58 10.88 1.73
N GLU A 63 4.91 11.00 1.86
CA GLU A 63 5.76 9.94 2.42
C GLU A 63 5.36 9.59 3.86
N ALA A 64 5.20 10.61 4.71
CA ALA A 64 4.82 10.39 6.11
C ALA A 64 3.44 9.72 6.24
N ALA A 65 2.50 10.06 5.37
CA ALA A 65 1.19 9.43 5.31
C ALA A 65 1.29 7.97 4.86
N ALA A 66 2.06 7.67 3.81
CA ALA A 66 2.27 6.31 3.33
C ALA A 66 2.88 5.39 4.41
N ARG A 67 3.89 5.87 5.15
CA ARG A 67 4.48 5.12 6.28
C ARG A 67 3.47 4.86 7.40
N ARG A 68 2.67 5.86 7.77
CA ARG A 68 1.62 5.68 8.80
C ARG A 68 0.60 4.64 8.36
N GLU A 69 0.15 4.70 7.10
CA GLU A 69 -0.79 3.73 6.55
C GLU A 69 -0.20 2.32 6.52
N ALA A 70 1.07 2.18 6.13
CA ALA A 70 1.77 0.89 6.15
C ALA A 70 1.77 0.27 7.55
N VAL A 71 2.11 1.05 8.57
CA VAL A 71 2.09 0.63 9.98
C VAL A 71 0.69 0.23 10.44
N GLU A 72 -0.35 1.01 10.10
CA GLU A 72 -1.73 0.70 10.48
C GLU A 72 -2.25 -0.56 9.77
N THR A 73 -1.89 -0.74 8.50
CA THR A 73 -2.21 -1.95 7.73
C THR A 73 -1.50 -3.17 8.29
N ALA A 74 -0.21 -3.07 8.64
CA ALA A 74 0.52 -4.14 9.30
C ALA A 74 -0.11 -4.52 10.65
N LYS A 75 -0.53 -3.54 11.47
CA LYS A 75 -1.26 -3.79 12.72
C LYS A 75 -2.60 -4.49 12.46
N ARG A 76 -3.33 -4.09 11.41
CA ARG A 76 -4.62 -4.69 11.04
C ARG A 76 -4.44 -6.14 10.62
N ILE A 77 -3.43 -6.44 9.81
CA ILE A 77 -3.10 -7.80 9.36
C ILE A 77 -2.63 -8.65 10.55
N GLY A 78 -1.72 -8.14 11.38
CA GLY A 78 -1.26 -8.84 12.58
C GLY A 78 -2.38 -9.13 13.58
N ARG A 79 -3.34 -8.21 13.75
CA ARG A 79 -4.55 -8.43 14.56
C ARG A 79 -5.50 -9.45 13.91
N GLY A 80 -5.62 -9.42 12.58
CA GLY A 80 -6.40 -10.38 11.81
C GLY A 80 -5.86 -11.81 11.92
N MET A 81 -4.54 -12.00 11.89
CA MET A 81 -3.88 -13.30 12.07
C MET A 81 -4.08 -13.85 13.48
N ASN A 82 -4.09 -12.99 14.51
CA ASN A 82 -4.37 -13.42 15.89
C ASN A 82 -5.84 -13.83 16.11
N SER A 83 -6.80 -13.25 15.37
CA SER A 83 -8.21 -13.64 15.46
C SER A 83 -8.53 -14.89 14.63
N THR A 84 -7.93 -15.09 13.46
CA THR A 84 -8.02 -16.35 12.71
C THR A 84 -7.28 -17.49 13.40
N ALA A 85 -6.15 -17.25 14.06
CA ALA A 85 -5.45 -18.29 14.83
C ALA A 85 -6.29 -18.80 16.02
N ARG A 86 -7.04 -17.94 16.73
CA ARG A 86 -8.00 -18.37 17.77
C ARG A 86 -9.20 -19.12 17.19
N GLY A 87 -9.66 -18.77 15.99
CA GLY A 87 -10.75 -19.48 15.31
C GLY A 87 -10.32 -20.83 14.69
N ALA A 88 -9.05 -20.94 14.26
CA ALA A 88 -8.46 -22.15 13.70
C ALA A 88 -7.98 -23.14 14.77
N ALA A 89 -7.59 -22.68 15.97
CA ALA A 89 -7.30 -23.57 17.09
C ALA A 89 -8.53 -24.41 17.54
N GLN A 90 -9.75 -23.99 17.17
CA GLN A 90 -10.98 -24.72 17.47
C GLN A 90 -11.47 -25.58 16.30
N ARG A 91 -10.91 -25.44 15.08
CA ARG A 91 -11.33 -26.19 13.90
C ARG A 91 -10.13 -26.50 13.02
N SER A 92 -9.92 -27.79 12.76
CA SER A 92 -8.97 -28.43 11.81
C SER A 92 -7.61 -28.76 12.45
N ARG A 93 -7.14 -30.00 12.68
CA ARG A 93 -7.32 -31.29 11.97
C ARG A 93 -7.77 -31.13 10.52
N GLY A 94 -6.84 -30.78 9.65
CA GLY A 94 -7.00 -31.01 8.22
C GLY A 94 -6.56 -29.85 7.33
N ALA A 95 -5.33 -29.96 6.85
CA ALA A 95 -4.85 -29.54 5.53
C ALA A 95 -4.80 -28.04 5.16
N GLU A 96 -3.54 -27.58 5.12
CA GLU A 96 -2.87 -26.63 4.22
C GLU A 96 -3.47 -26.64 2.78
N VAL A 97 -3.46 -25.57 1.97
CA VAL A 97 -2.31 -24.86 1.40
C VAL A 97 -2.78 -23.54 0.75
N GLY A 98 -2.04 -22.45 1.02
CA GLY A 98 -1.69 -21.36 0.09
C GLY A 98 -2.78 -20.59 -0.67
N SER A 99 -3.12 -19.39 -0.20
CA SER A 99 -3.79 -18.37 -1.03
C SER A 99 -3.08 -17.02 -0.87
N HIS A 100 -2.23 -16.69 -1.85
CA HIS A 100 -1.64 -15.36 -2.03
C HIS A 100 -2.78 -14.39 -2.38
N ARG A 101 -3.25 -13.64 -1.38
CA ARG A 101 -4.34 -12.67 -1.55
C ARG A 101 -3.73 -11.31 -1.87
N ARG A 102 -3.62 -10.98 -3.17
CA ARG A 102 -3.45 -9.60 -3.64
C ARG A 102 -4.61 -8.76 -3.10
N VAL A 103 -4.31 -7.74 -2.31
CA VAL A 103 -5.30 -6.77 -1.84
C VAL A 103 -5.19 -5.54 -2.72
N LEU A 104 -6.00 -5.51 -3.78
CA LEU A 104 -6.24 -4.29 -4.56
C LEU A 104 -7.26 -3.45 -3.79
N HIS A 105 -6.81 -2.35 -3.19
CA HIS A 105 -7.70 -1.35 -2.59
C HIS A 105 -8.21 -0.41 -3.69
N TYR A 106 -9.42 -0.66 -4.19
CA TYR A 106 -10.17 0.31 -4.98
C TYR A 106 -10.81 1.32 -4.02
N TYR A 107 -10.45 2.60 -4.13
CA TYR A 107 -11.24 3.68 -3.54
C TYR A 107 -12.27 4.20 -4.55
N ARG A 108 -13.52 4.29 -4.11
CA ARG A 108 -14.69 4.84 -4.82
C ARG A 108 -14.89 6.31 -4.43
#